data_AF-A0A2J6RT59-F1
#
_entry.id   AF-A0A2J6RT59-F1
#
_cell.length_a   1.000
_cell.length_b   1.000
_cell.length_c   1.000
_cell.angle_alpha   90.00
_cell.angle_beta   90.00
_cell.angle_gamma   90.00
#
_symmetry.space_group_name_H-M   'P 1'
#
loop_
_entity.id
_entity.type
_entity.pdbx_description
1 polymer ?
#
loop_
_entity_poly.entity_id
_entity_poly.type
_entity_poly.pdbx_seq_one_letter_code
_entity_poly.pdbx_strand_id
1 'polypeptide(L)'
;MDINSGEREARLNVPMEGADSFEESLLEALKDLPTEQSVVVVPQPEGDAEQEELKPAMRDQVPIVPPVYESAGKIPPPPPTSGDEISTFQAALIFIKSEGRAFDKALDDLSELAHDIYYGLEIAKDAPVMEKLLCLVMGSGSDKFPAKENNRDHKAATILASAVQNNPTALKEIGGLWNMLVYPTCGMELYEAKSHGKKDFVSILRNRLGREKDPHTLKAKVSAISGLLKEPVIRQDFLRKGGMEMLLAIFLKKGVDFDIVRKKVLELVNDNFLDEGMGAALREWPKMPVNEVKRCRTKGHMLEDGCWEYQVGAFFNERQTAFWAQEFVQKLKDRRAEWGDSIQDREL
;
A
#
# COMPACT_ATOMS: atom_id res chain seq x y z
N MET A 1 -23.73 -24.18 26.26
CA MET A 1 -25.20 -24.19 26.16
C MET A 1 -25.64 -25.48 26.78
N ASP A 2 -26.32 -25.41 27.92
CA ASP A 2 -26.89 -26.60 28.56
C ASP A 2 -28.16 -26.97 27.79
N ILE A 3 -28.26 -28.24 27.40
CA ILE A 3 -29.30 -28.73 26.48
C ILE A 3 -30.65 -28.87 27.20
N ASN A 4 -30.68 -28.92 28.54
CA ASN A 4 -31.93 -29.08 29.28
C ASN A 4 -32.54 -27.75 29.80
N SER A 5 -31.76 -26.67 29.93
CA SER A 5 -32.25 -25.36 30.40
C SER A 5 -32.25 -24.27 29.34
N GLY A 6 -31.56 -24.46 28.21
CA GLY A 6 -31.56 -23.51 27.09
C GLY A 6 -30.78 -22.21 27.32
N GLU A 7 -30.10 -22.06 28.46
CA GLU A 7 -29.30 -20.87 28.76
C GLU A 7 -27.87 -20.97 28.19
N ARG A 8 -27.34 -19.84 27.72
CA ARG A 8 -25.96 -19.68 27.27
C ARG A 8 -25.15 -18.97 28.34
N GLU A 9 -24.37 -19.72 29.12
CA GLU A 9 -23.37 -19.12 30.01
C GLU A 9 -22.23 -18.49 29.20
N ALA A 10 -21.92 -17.23 29.52
CA ALA A 10 -20.73 -16.54 29.02
C ALA A 10 -19.52 -16.98 29.83
N ARG A 11 -18.59 -17.70 29.20
CA ARG A 11 -17.28 -17.98 29.80
C ARG A 11 -16.41 -16.72 29.75
N LEU A 12 -16.31 -16.05 30.90
CA LEU A 12 -15.37 -14.95 31.11
C LEU A 12 -13.95 -15.57 31.17
N ASN A 13 -13.11 -15.28 30.19
CA ASN A 13 -11.74 -15.77 30.15
C ASN A 13 -10.88 -14.89 31.08
N VAL A 14 -10.79 -15.26 32.36
CA VAL A 14 -9.86 -14.63 33.31
C VAL A 14 -8.51 -15.31 33.13
N PRO A 15 -7.43 -14.62 32.71
CA PRO A 15 -6.10 -15.19 32.71
C PRO A 15 -5.68 -15.44 34.16
N MET A 16 -5.45 -16.69 34.55
CA MET A 16 -4.82 -17.00 35.82
C MET A 16 -3.33 -16.60 35.75
N GLU A 17 -2.92 -15.74 36.67
CA GLU A 17 -1.52 -15.56 37.03
C GLU A 17 -0.98 -16.86 37.66
N GLY A 18 0.12 -17.37 37.11
CA GLY A 18 0.79 -18.56 37.63
C GLY A 18 1.59 -19.23 36.52
N ALA A 19 2.81 -18.75 36.31
CA ALA A 19 3.79 -19.34 35.43
C ALA A 19 4.02 -20.82 35.78
N ASP A 20 3.96 -21.68 34.77
CA ASP A 20 4.94 -22.73 34.47
C ASP A 20 4.74 -23.18 33.01
N SER A 21 5.82 -23.66 32.38
CA SER A 21 6.14 -23.50 30.95
C SER A 21 5.09 -23.95 29.92
N PHE A 22 4.73 -23.03 29.00
CA PHE A 22 3.89 -23.31 27.82
C PHE A 22 4.52 -24.36 26.88
N GLU A 23 5.84 -24.50 26.91
CA GLU A 23 6.58 -25.48 26.10
C GLU A 23 6.33 -26.93 26.55
N GLU A 24 6.20 -27.23 27.84
CA GLU A 24 5.95 -28.60 28.32
C GLU A 24 4.53 -29.07 27.99
N SER A 25 3.53 -28.18 28.12
CA SER A 25 2.13 -28.50 27.76
C SER A 25 1.93 -28.73 26.26
N LEU A 26 2.71 -28.04 25.41
CA LEU A 26 2.66 -28.23 23.96
C LEU A 26 3.31 -29.57 23.55
N LEU A 27 4.39 -29.96 24.23
CA LEU A 27 5.11 -31.21 23.95
C LEU A 27 4.32 -32.45 24.36
N GLU A 28 3.53 -32.36 25.43
CA GLU A 28 2.63 -33.43 25.88
C GLU A 28 1.43 -33.59 24.92
N ALA A 29 0.87 -32.48 24.41
CA ALA A 29 -0.24 -32.48 23.46
C ALA A 29 0.13 -33.03 22.07
N LEU A 30 1.42 -33.07 21.72
CA LEU A 30 1.92 -33.60 20.45
C LEU A 30 2.25 -35.10 20.49
N LYS A 31 2.28 -35.73 21.67
CA LYS A 31 2.58 -37.17 21.81
C LYS A 31 1.42 -38.09 21.40
N ASP A 32 0.18 -37.59 21.44
CA ASP A 32 -1.04 -38.38 21.22
C ASP A 32 -1.67 -38.21 19.84
N LEU A 33 -0.95 -37.63 18.86
CA LEU A 33 -1.42 -37.57 17.48
C LEU A 33 -1.07 -38.88 16.74
N PRO A 34 -2.05 -39.73 16.37
CA PRO A 34 -1.79 -40.92 15.57
C PRO A 34 -1.32 -40.49 14.17
N THR A 35 -0.07 -40.82 13.83
CA THR A 35 0.50 -40.61 12.50
C THR A 35 0.17 -41.79 11.60
N GLU A 36 -1.04 -41.83 11.05
CA GLU A 36 -1.32 -42.71 9.91
C GLU A 36 -0.77 -42.08 8.62
N GLN A 37 0.42 -42.51 8.21
CA GLN A 37 0.92 -42.27 6.86
C GLN A 37 0.26 -43.26 5.90
N SER A 38 -0.90 -42.90 5.33
CA SER A 38 -1.45 -43.67 4.21
C SER A 38 -0.67 -43.34 2.93
N VAL A 39 0.33 -44.15 2.61
CA VAL A 39 0.98 -44.13 1.28
C VAL A 39 0.04 -44.81 0.30
N VAL A 40 -0.64 -44.02 -0.54
CA VAL A 40 -1.38 -44.54 -1.68
C VAL A 40 -0.38 -44.80 -2.81
N VAL A 41 0.08 -46.05 -2.92
CA VAL A 41 0.80 -46.53 -4.10
C VAL A 41 -0.22 -46.66 -5.24
N VAL A 42 -0.14 -45.76 -6.22
CA VAL A 42 -0.87 -45.90 -7.48
C VAL A 42 -0.20 -47.03 -8.28
N PRO A 43 -0.89 -48.14 -8.61
CA PRO A 43 -0.34 -49.12 -9.52
C PRO A 43 -0.19 -48.48 -10.89
N GLN A 44 1.05 -48.34 -11.36
CA GLN A 44 1.28 -48.10 -12.79
C GLN A 44 0.81 -49.36 -13.54
N PRO A 45 0.02 -49.23 -14.61
CA PRO A 45 -0.37 -50.38 -15.40
C PRO A 45 0.88 -50.96 -16.08
N GLU A 46 1.19 -52.21 -15.74
CA GLU A 46 2.08 -53.06 -16.51
C GLU A 46 1.42 -53.32 -17.87
N GLY A 47 2.04 -52.85 -18.94
CA GLY A 47 1.54 -53.00 -20.30
C GLY A 47 2.59 -52.66 -21.34
N ASP A 48 3.20 -53.73 -21.85
CA ASP A 48 3.87 -53.89 -23.14
C ASP A 48 5.21 -53.18 -23.38
N ALA A 49 6.27 -53.98 -23.21
CA ALA A 49 7.58 -53.75 -23.78
C ALA A 49 7.53 -54.01 -25.29
N GLU A 50 7.47 -52.95 -26.09
CA GLU A 50 7.89 -52.98 -27.49
C GLU A 50 9.05 -52.00 -27.70
N GLN A 51 10.13 -52.55 -28.27
CA GLN A 51 11.37 -51.87 -28.58
C GLN A 51 11.18 -50.98 -29.81
N GLU A 52 11.31 -49.66 -29.70
CA GLU A 52 11.58 -48.80 -30.85
C GLU A 52 12.72 -47.80 -30.55
N GLU A 53 13.84 -48.06 -31.23
CA GLU A 53 14.90 -47.17 -31.71
C GLU A 53 15.37 -45.97 -30.85
N LEU A 54 16.61 -46.12 -30.37
CA LEU A 54 17.48 -45.06 -29.84
C LEU A 54 17.66 -43.92 -30.85
N LYS A 55 16.83 -42.87 -30.76
CA LYS A 55 17.18 -41.54 -31.28
C LYS A 55 18.07 -40.82 -30.24
N PRO A 56 19.19 -40.21 -30.63
CA PRO A 56 20.09 -39.57 -29.69
C PRO A 56 19.38 -38.41 -28.97
N ALA A 57 19.45 -38.43 -27.64
CA ALA A 57 18.85 -37.43 -26.78
C ALA A 57 19.48 -36.06 -27.05
N MET A 58 18.72 -35.14 -27.66
CA MET A 58 19.01 -33.70 -27.60
C MET A 58 18.62 -33.11 -26.23
N ARG A 59 19.04 -33.76 -25.14
CA ARG A 59 18.91 -33.21 -23.78
C ARG A 59 20.26 -32.67 -23.36
N ASP A 60 20.64 -31.48 -23.85
CA ASP A 60 21.78 -30.76 -23.25
C ASP A 60 21.87 -29.26 -23.57
N GLN A 61 20.80 -28.56 -23.97
CA GLN A 61 20.92 -27.11 -24.31
C GLN A 61 19.75 -26.21 -23.92
N VAL A 62 19.02 -26.48 -22.84
CA VAL A 62 18.20 -25.42 -22.22
C VAL A 62 18.29 -25.57 -20.70
N PRO A 63 18.84 -24.59 -19.97
CA PRO A 63 18.62 -24.51 -18.53
C PRO A 63 17.11 -24.44 -18.31
N ILE A 64 16.51 -25.52 -17.83
CA ILE A 64 15.11 -25.53 -17.42
C ILE A 64 15.07 -24.68 -16.15
N VAL A 65 14.86 -23.39 -16.31
CA VAL A 65 14.49 -22.52 -15.20
C VAL A 65 13.09 -22.97 -14.81
N PRO A 66 12.88 -23.51 -13.59
CA PRO A 66 11.55 -23.87 -13.15
C PRO A 66 10.66 -22.63 -13.24
N PRO A 67 9.41 -22.76 -13.72
CA PRO A 67 8.51 -21.63 -13.84
C PRO A 67 8.40 -20.92 -12.49
N VAL A 68 8.48 -19.59 -12.53
CA VAL A 68 8.34 -18.76 -11.33
C VAL A 68 6.99 -19.09 -10.69
N TYR A 69 7.02 -19.70 -9.51
CA TYR A 69 5.81 -20.04 -8.77
C TYR A 69 5.10 -18.75 -8.36
N GLU A 70 3.90 -18.50 -8.90
CA GLU A 70 3.05 -17.39 -8.47
C GLU A 70 2.50 -17.69 -7.08
N SER A 71 3.06 -17.06 -6.05
CA SER A 71 2.71 -17.29 -4.65
C SER A 71 1.24 -17.01 -4.31
N ALA A 72 0.53 -16.23 -5.14
CA ALA A 72 -0.86 -15.83 -4.88
C ALA A 72 -1.90 -16.79 -5.46
N GLY A 73 -1.52 -17.71 -6.36
CA GLY A 73 -2.48 -18.49 -7.14
C GLY A 73 -3.46 -17.62 -7.95
N LYS A 74 -4.40 -18.24 -8.66
CA LYS A 74 -5.49 -17.49 -9.30
C LYS A 74 -6.48 -17.06 -8.23
N ILE A 75 -6.68 -15.75 -8.06
CA ILE A 75 -7.72 -15.20 -7.19
C ILE A 75 -9.08 -15.47 -7.87
N PRO A 76 -9.92 -16.36 -7.32
CA PRO A 76 -11.21 -16.66 -7.93
C PRO A 76 -12.20 -15.52 -7.70
N PRO A 77 -13.23 -15.37 -8.55
CA PRO A 77 -14.34 -14.49 -8.24
C PRO A 77 -15.02 -14.93 -6.94
N PRO A 78 -15.63 -13.99 -6.20
CA PRO A 78 -16.42 -14.34 -5.02
C PRO A 78 -17.54 -15.33 -5.41
N PRO A 79 -17.95 -16.21 -4.50
CA PRO A 79 -19.04 -17.14 -4.76
C PRO A 79 -20.29 -16.34 -5.16
N PRO A 80 -21.16 -16.89 -6.03
CA PRO A 80 -22.43 -16.27 -6.32
C PRO A 80 -23.29 -16.28 -5.05
N THR A 81 -23.18 -15.22 -4.25
CA THR A 81 -24.13 -14.90 -3.21
C THR A 81 -25.42 -14.40 -3.86
N SER A 82 -26.50 -14.34 -3.10
CA SER A 82 -27.85 -13.94 -3.56
C SER A 82 -27.96 -12.47 -4.04
N GLY A 83 -26.85 -11.82 -4.39
CA GLY A 83 -26.78 -10.42 -4.78
C GLY A 83 -26.08 -10.21 -6.13
N ASP A 84 -26.51 -9.16 -6.82
CA ASP A 84 -26.01 -8.66 -8.10
C ASP A 84 -24.66 -7.92 -7.98
N GLU A 85 -23.76 -8.36 -7.09
CA GLU A 85 -22.50 -7.65 -6.77
C GLU A 85 -21.56 -7.58 -7.98
N ILE A 86 -21.36 -8.69 -8.69
CA ILE A 86 -20.51 -8.73 -9.89
C ILE A 86 -21.05 -7.78 -10.97
N SER A 87 -22.37 -7.77 -11.20
CA SER A 87 -23.00 -6.86 -12.16
C SER A 87 -22.93 -5.40 -11.70
N THR A 88 -23.08 -5.15 -10.40
CA THR A 88 -22.94 -3.81 -9.80
C THR A 88 -21.52 -3.28 -10.00
N PHE A 89 -20.52 -4.12 -9.72
CA PHE A 89 -19.11 -3.84 -9.94
C PHE A 89 -18.81 -3.51 -11.41
N GLN A 90 -19.24 -4.37 -12.33
CA GLN A 90 -19.03 -4.16 -13.77
C GLN A 90 -19.69 -2.87 -14.26
N ALA A 91 -20.92 -2.59 -13.83
CA ALA A 91 -21.60 -1.34 -14.14
C ALA A 91 -20.85 -0.13 -13.58
N ALA A 92 -20.34 -0.22 -12.35
CA ALA A 92 -19.58 0.84 -11.72
C ALA A 92 -18.28 1.16 -12.49
N LEU A 93 -17.51 0.14 -12.90
CA LEU A 93 -16.32 0.34 -13.75
C LEU A 93 -16.69 1.07 -15.06
N ILE A 94 -17.79 0.68 -15.72
CA ILE A 94 -18.25 1.33 -16.95
C ILE A 94 -18.61 2.80 -16.69
N PHE A 95 -19.35 3.09 -15.62
CA PHE A 95 -19.76 4.47 -15.30
C PHE A 95 -18.59 5.37 -14.94
N ILE A 96 -17.54 4.86 -14.28
CA ILE A 96 -16.31 5.61 -14.04
C ILE A 96 -15.59 5.91 -15.34
N LYS A 97 -15.39 4.91 -16.21
CA LYS A 97 -14.72 5.07 -17.51
C LYS A 97 -15.42 6.08 -18.41
N SER A 98 -16.73 5.93 -18.54
CA SER A 98 -17.52 6.71 -19.50
C SER A 98 -18.03 8.03 -18.93
N GLU A 99 -17.71 8.35 -17.67
CA GLU A 99 -18.30 9.48 -16.94
C GLU A 99 -19.84 9.47 -17.06
N GLY A 100 -20.43 8.31 -16.74
CA GLY A 100 -21.86 8.06 -16.83
C GLY A 100 -22.68 8.88 -15.83
N ARG A 101 -24.01 8.93 -16.01
CA ARG A 101 -24.90 9.68 -15.10
C ARG A 101 -24.83 9.21 -13.65
N ALA A 102 -24.50 7.93 -13.43
CA ALA A 102 -24.39 7.32 -12.11
C ALA A 102 -22.95 7.33 -11.55
N PHE A 103 -22.08 8.26 -11.99
CA PHE A 103 -20.67 8.31 -11.59
C PHE A 103 -20.47 8.33 -10.07
N ASP A 104 -21.22 9.16 -9.35
CA ASP A 104 -21.08 9.27 -7.88
C ASP A 104 -21.49 7.98 -7.17
N LYS A 105 -22.58 7.34 -7.62
CA LYS A 105 -23.00 6.02 -7.12
C LYS A 105 -21.96 4.96 -7.46
N ALA A 106 -21.36 5.00 -8.64
CA ALA A 106 -20.32 4.08 -9.04
C ALA A 106 -19.08 4.19 -8.13
N LEU A 107 -18.71 5.39 -7.68
CA LEU A 107 -17.66 5.54 -6.67
C LEU A 107 -18.07 4.95 -5.32
N ASP A 108 -19.32 5.07 -4.90
CA ASP A 108 -19.82 4.43 -3.68
C ASP A 108 -19.76 2.90 -3.79
N ASP A 109 -20.30 2.35 -4.88
CA ASP A 109 -20.29 0.92 -5.18
C ASP A 109 -18.84 0.36 -5.21
N LEU A 110 -17.90 1.06 -5.87
CA LEU A 110 -16.49 0.66 -5.87
C LEU A 110 -15.84 0.78 -4.50
N SER A 111 -16.19 1.81 -3.71
CA SER A 111 -15.63 1.98 -2.36
C SER A 111 -16.08 0.85 -1.43
N GLU A 112 -17.31 0.37 -1.58
CA GLU A 112 -17.82 -0.79 -0.83
C GLU A 112 -17.14 -2.07 -1.28
N LEU A 113 -16.85 -2.26 -2.56
CA LEU A 113 -16.32 -3.54 -3.08
C LEU A 113 -14.79 -3.64 -3.08
N ALA A 114 -14.05 -2.53 -3.12
CA ALA A 114 -12.60 -2.52 -3.31
C ALA A 114 -11.77 -3.19 -2.20
N HIS A 115 -12.36 -3.45 -1.02
CA HIS A 115 -11.67 -4.14 0.07
C HIS A 115 -11.59 -5.66 -0.14
N ASP A 116 -12.42 -6.21 -1.03
CA ASP A 116 -12.32 -7.60 -1.44
C ASP A 116 -11.13 -7.79 -2.40
N ILE A 117 -10.38 -8.87 -2.20
CA ILE A 117 -9.15 -9.13 -2.95
C ILE A 117 -9.39 -9.29 -4.46
N TYR A 118 -10.53 -9.87 -4.87
CA TYR A 118 -10.89 -10.04 -6.27
C TYR A 118 -11.28 -8.69 -6.90
N TYR A 119 -12.20 -7.94 -6.29
CA TYR A 119 -12.63 -6.65 -6.84
C TYR A 119 -11.50 -5.61 -6.85
N GLY A 120 -10.66 -5.58 -5.81
CA GLY A 120 -9.46 -4.74 -5.78
C GLY A 120 -8.49 -5.06 -6.91
N LEU A 121 -8.30 -6.34 -7.24
CA LEU A 121 -7.48 -6.78 -8.37
C LEU A 121 -8.09 -6.36 -9.72
N GLU A 122 -9.40 -6.52 -9.90
CA GLU A 122 -10.07 -6.15 -11.15
C GLU A 122 -10.09 -4.63 -11.37
N ILE A 123 -10.15 -3.82 -10.30
CA ILE A 123 -9.92 -2.36 -10.39
C ILE A 123 -8.49 -2.09 -10.86
N ALA A 124 -7.50 -2.75 -10.25
CA ALA A 124 -6.09 -2.53 -10.54
C ALA A 124 -5.67 -2.89 -11.98
N LYS A 125 -6.30 -3.91 -12.58
CA LYS A 125 -6.09 -4.30 -13.99
C LYS A 125 -6.64 -3.28 -14.99
N ASP A 126 -7.59 -2.45 -14.57
CA ASP A 126 -8.33 -1.56 -15.44
C ASP A 126 -7.66 -0.19 -15.55
N ALA A 127 -6.74 -0.05 -16.50
CA ALA A 127 -5.94 1.17 -16.66
C ALA A 127 -6.78 2.47 -16.78
N PRO A 128 -7.87 2.53 -17.58
CA PRO A 128 -8.73 3.71 -17.63
C PRO A 128 -9.38 4.08 -16.29
N VAL A 129 -9.85 3.09 -15.52
CA VAL A 129 -10.41 3.34 -14.18
C VAL A 129 -9.33 3.82 -13.22
N MET A 130 -8.17 3.17 -13.22
CA MET A 130 -7.02 3.57 -12.40
C MET A 130 -6.55 5.00 -12.69
N GLU A 131 -6.45 5.38 -13.96
CA GLU A 131 -6.11 6.76 -14.34
C GLU A 131 -7.14 7.75 -13.81
N LYS A 132 -8.45 7.48 -13.96
CA LYS A 132 -9.52 8.34 -13.44
C LYS A 132 -9.47 8.47 -11.92
N LEU A 133 -9.28 7.37 -11.20
CA LEU A 133 -9.15 7.40 -9.73
C LEU A 133 -7.94 8.22 -9.30
N LEU A 134 -6.78 8.04 -9.94
CA LEU A 134 -5.58 8.85 -9.64
C LEU A 134 -5.80 10.33 -9.93
N CYS A 135 -6.49 10.66 -11.02
CA CYS A 135 -6.86 12.04 -11.33
C CYS A 135 -7.70 12.66 -10.22
N LEU A 136 -8.75 11.95 -9.76
CA LEU A 136 -9.58 12.38 -8.64
C LEU A 136 -8.75 12.54 -7.36
N VAL A 137 -7.86 11.59 -7.02
CA VAL A 137 -6.95 11.69 -5.86
C VAL A 137 -6.08 12.94 -5.93
N MET A 138 -5.61 13.30 -7.11
CA MET A 138 -4.88 14.54 -7.33
C MET A 138 -5.78 15.79 -7.32
N GLY A 139 -7.07 15.66 -7.00
CA GLY A 139 -8.03 16.75 -7.03
C GLY A 139 -8.29 17.29 -8.42
N SER A 140 -8.08 16.49 -9.47
CA SER A 140 -8.29 16.84 -10.88
C SER A 140 -9.43 16.00 -11.45
N GLY A 141 -10.61 16.58 -11.57
CA GLY A 141 -11.78 15.94 -12.17
C GLY A 141 -12.03 16.43 -13.60
N SER A 142 -13.10 15.95 -14.23
CA SER A 142 -13.60 16.56 -15.47
C SER A 142 -14.51 17.75 -15.16
N ASP A 143 -14.83 18.56 -16.16
CA ASP A 143 -15.80 19.66 -16.02
C ASP A 143 -17.17 19.15 -15.56
N LYS A 144 -17.52 17.92 -15.95
CA LYS A 144 -18.79 17.26 -15.57
C LYS A 144 -18.74 16.65 -14.18
N PHE A 145 -17.58 16.13 -13.77
CA PHE A 145 -17.37 15.54 -12.44
C PHE A 145 -16.12 16.12 -11.78
N PRO A 146 -16.20 17.36 -11.23
CA PRO A 146 -15.11 17.97 -10.49
C PRO A 146 -14.73 17.13 -9.26
N ALA A 147 -13.43 16.98 -9.00
CA ALA A 147 -12.93 16.07 -7.96
C ALA A 147 -13.33 16.46 -6.52
N LYS A 148 -13.54 17.76 -6.25
CA LYS A 148 -13.86 18.27 -4.92
C LYS A 148 -15.35 18.21 -4.56
N GLU A 149 -16.20 17.98 -5.54
CA GLU A 149 -17.63 17.81 -5.29
C GLU A 149 -17.92 16.39 -4.82
N ASN A 150 -18.94 16.23 -3.98
CA ASN A 150 -19.41 14.93 -3.46
C ASN A 150 -18.29 14.06 -2.86
N ASN A 151 -17.21 14.68 -2.37
CA ASN A 151 -16.02 14.03 -1.82
C ASN A 151 -15.41 12.99 -2.78
N ARG A 152 -15.48 13.21 -4.10
CA ARG A 152 -15.00 12.25 -5.11
C ARG A 152 -13.51 11.95 -4.95
N ASP A 153 -12.70 12.94 -4.60
CA ASP A 153 -11.27 12.75 -4.34
C ASP A 153 -10.99 11.92 -3.09
N HIS A 154 -11.76 12.10 -2.02
CA HIS A 154 -11.74 11.22 -0.86
C HIS A 154 -12.14 9.78 -1.22
N LYS A 155 -13.26 9.60 -1.91
CA LYS A 155 -13.75 8.27 -2.34
C LYS A 155 -12.71 7.56 -3.21
N ALA A 156 -12.14 8.26 -4.20
CA ALA A 156 -11.10 7.71 -5.05
C ALA A 156 -9.84 7.30 -4.26
N ALA A 157 -9.44 8.10 -3.27
CA ALA A 157 -8.30 7.76 -2.42
C ALA A 157 -8.59 6.52 -1.56
N THR A 158 -9.81 6.40 -1.01
CA THR A 158 -10.23 5.23 -0.24
C THR A 158 -10.29 3.98 -1.12
N ILE A 159 -10.88 4.05 -2.33
CA ILE A 159 -10.91 2.94 -3.29
C ILE A 159 -9.49 2.44 -3.59
N LEU A 160 -8.56 3.35 -3.93
CA LEU A 160 -7.18 2.97 -4.23
C LEU A 160 -6.46 2.37 -3.02
N ALA A 161 -6.65 2.95 -1.83
CA ALA A 161 -6.05 2.43 -0.60
C ALA A 161 -6.57 1.02 -0.28
N SER A 162 -7.88 0.79 -0.40
CA SER A 162 -8.51 -0.50 -0.14
C SER A 162 -8.12 -1.56 -1.17
N ALA A 163 -8.08 -1.21 -2.46
CA ALA A 163 -7.77 -2.15 -3.53
C ALA A 163 -6.38 -2.80 -3.39
N VAL A 164 -5.40 -2.06 -2.85
CA VAL A 164 -4.03 -2.55 -2.65
C VAL A 164 -3.77 -3.09 -1.24
N GLN A 165 -4.67 -2.85 -0.29
CA GLN A 165 -4.50 -3.27 1.09
C GLN A 165 -4.52 -4.80 1.17
N ASN A 166 -3.42 -5.40 1.65
CA ASN A 166 -3.23 -6.85 1.70
C ASN A 166 -3.44 -7.56 0.34
N ASN A 167 -3.26 -6.84 -0.78
CA ASN A 167 -3.47 -7.35 -2.13
C ASN A 167 -2.21 -7.14 -3.00
N PRO A 168 -1.16 -7.96 -2.80
CA PRO A 168 0.10 -7.81 -3.53
C PRO A 168 -0.07 -8.05 -5.03
N THR A 169 -1.07 -8.82 -5.46
CA THR A 169 -1.36 -9.04 -6.89
C THR A 169 -1.91 -7.77 -7.54
N ALA A 170 -2.90 -7.11 -6.93
CA ALA A 170 -3.40 -5.83 -7.42
C ALA A 170 -2.29 -4.78 -7.47
N LEU A 171 -1.45 -4.73 -6.44
CA LEU A 171 -0.32 -3.81 -6.40
C LEU A 171 0.68 -4.04 -7.54
N LYS A 172 0.99 -5.30 -7.87
CA LYS A 172 1.85 -5.65 -9.01
C LYS A 172 1.26 -5.22 -10.35
N GLU A 173 -0.05 -5.37 -10.55
CA GLU A 173 -0.74 -4.89 -11.75
C GLU A 173 -0.60 -3.36 -11.91
N ILE A 174 -0.79 -2.61 -10.81
CA ILE A 174 -0.56 -1.16 -10.82
C ILE A 174 0.90 -0.83 -11.13
N GLY A 175 1.86 -1.59 -10.60
CA GLY A 175 3.27 -1.49 -10.93
C GLY A 175 3.55 -1.66 -12.43
N GLY A 176 2.92 -2.66 -13.05
CA GLY A 176 2.99 -2.88 -14.50
C GLY A 176 2.44 -1.72 -15.34
N LEU A 177 1.42 -1.03 -14.82
CA LEU A 177 0.80 0.14 -15.45
C LEU A 177 1.49 1.47 -15.09
N TRP A 178 2.46 1.47 -14.17
CA TRP A 178 2.96 2.69 -13.53
C TRP A 178 3.50 3.73 -14.52
N ASN A 179 4.18 3.32 -15.59
CA ASN A 179 4.71 4.24 -16.60
C ASN A 179 3.62 5.09 -17.28
N MET A 180 2.40 4.57 -17.38
CA MET A 180 1.23 5.32 -17.86
C MET A 180 0.67 6.18 -16.72
N LEU A 181 0.49 5.60 -15.54
CA LEU A 181 -0.19 6.23 -14.40
C LEU A 181 0.61 7.37 -13.75
N VAL A 182 1.94 7.37 -13.89
CA VAL A 182 2.83 8.37 -13.31
C VAL A 182 2.76 9.72 -14.04
N TYR A 183 2.35 9.71 -15.31
CA TYR A 183 2.08 10.91 -16.12
C TYR A 183 0.63 10.91 -16.62
N PRO A 184 -0.35 10.94 -15.70
CA PRO A 184 -1.74 10.74 -16.04
C PRO A 184 -2.31 11.96 -16.78
N THR A 185 -3.28 11.73 -17.65
CA THR A 185 -3.94 12.77 -18.45
C THR A 185 -5.16 13.31 -17.71
N CYS A 186 -4.93 14.02 -16.60
CA CYS A 186 -6.02 14.52 -15.76
C CYS A 186 -6.51 15.90 -16.19
N GLY A 187 -7.34 15.92 -17.23
CA GLY A 187 -8.03 17.14 -17.70
C GLY A 187 -7.10 18.28 -18.13
N MET A 188 -7.68 19.35 -18.64
CA MET A 188 -6.94 20.50 -19.19
C MET A 188 -6.26 21.36 -18.10
N GLU A 189 -6.66 21.23 -16.82
CA GLU A 189 -6.12 22.03 -15.71
C GLU A 189 -4.64 21.78 -15.39
N LEU A 190 -4.08 20.64 -15.81
CA LEU A 190 -2.69 20.29 -15.53
C LEU A 190 -1.71 20.77 -16.60
N TYR A 191 -2.23 21.22 -17.75
CA TYR A 191 -1.46 21.90 -18.78
C TYR A 191 -1.35 23.40 -18.43
N GLU A 192 -0.49 23.72 -17.47
CA GLU A 192 -0.01 25.10 -17.38
C GLU A 192 0.80 25.42 -18.63
N ALA A 193 0.31 26.36 -19.45
CA ALA A 193 0.88 26.80 -20.73
C ALA A 193 2.35 27.29 -20.68
N LYS A 194 3.01 27.24 -19.52
CA LYS A 194 4.40 27.69 -19.29
C LYS A 194 5.37 26.58 -18.89
N SER A 195 4.91 25.34 -18.70
CA SER A 195 5.78 24.20 -18.36
C SER A 195 5.86 23.26 -19.56
N HIS A 196 6.99 23.25 -20.25
CA HIS A 196 7.30 22.35 -21.36
C HIS A 196 7.56 20.91 -20.85
N GLY A 197 6.55 20.26 -20.25
CA GLY A 197 6.67 18.87 -19.81
C GLY A 197 5.40 18.32 -19.16
N LYS A 198 5.15 17.01 -19.34
CA LYS A 198 4.14 16.29 -18.56
C LYS A 198 4.54 16.35 -17.08
N LYS A 199 3.68 16.91 -16.23
CA LYS A 199 3.89 16.90 -14.77
C LYS A 199 3.61 15.50 -14.24
N ASP A 200 4.50 14.97 -13.42
CA ASP A 200 4.31 13.68 -12.77
C ASP A 200 3.34 13.77 -11.58
N PHE A 201 2.83 12.62 -11.16
CA PHE A 201 1.92 12.44 -10.03
C PHE A 201 2.37 13.17 -8.74
N VAL A 202 3.64 13.04 -8.34
CA VAL A 202 4.16 13.66 -7.10
C VAL A 202 4.20 15.17 -7.23
N SER A 203 4.68 15.67 -8.37
CA SER A 203 4.71 17.10 -8.67
C SER A 203 3.31 17.73 -8.65
N ILE A 204 2.31 17.06 -9.22
CA ILE A 204 0.92 17.53 -9.23
C ILE A 204 0.37 17.60 -7.80
N LEU A 205 0.51 16.51 -7.03
CA LEU A 205 0.05 16.46 -5.64
C LEU A 205 0.69 17.54 -4.79
N ARG A 206 2.02 17.71 -4.88
CA ARG A 206 2.74 18.76 -4.16
C ARG A 206 2.20 20.15 -4.47
N ASN A 207 1.93 20.45 -5.74
CA ASN A 207 1.39 21.76 -6.15
C ASN A 207 -0.04 21.98 -5.62
N ARG A 208 -0.82 20.91 -5.45
CA ARG A 208 -2.21 20.98 -4.96
C ARG A 208 -2.33 20.84 -3.44
N LEU A 209 -1.27 20.45 -2.73
CA LEU A 209 -1.24 20.26 -1.27
C LEU A 209 -1.71 21.49 -0.49
N GLY A 210 -1.33 22.69 -0.94
CA GLY A 210 -1.77 23.96 -0.33
C GLY A 210 -3.27 24.22 -0.48
N ARG A 211 -3.92 23.60 -1.49
CA ARG A 211 -5.34 23.75 -1.80
C ARG A 211 -6.21 22.71 -1.09
N GLU A 212 -5.60 21.68 -0.50
CA GLU A 212 -6.33 20.71 0.32
C GLU A 212 -6.54 21.28 1.73
N LYS A 213 -7.80 21.43 2.10
CA LYS A 213 -8.21 22.00 3.39
C LYS A 213 -8.88 20.98 4.28
N ASP A 214 -9.38 19.88 3.73
CA ASP A 214 -10.01 18.82 4.51
C ASP A 214 -8.96 17.81 5.00
N PRO A 215 -8.76 17.67 6.33
CA PRO A 215 -7.83 16.70 6.89
C PRO A 215 -8.21 15.25 6.57
N HIS A 216 -9.50 14.92 6.47
CA HIS A 216 -9.94 13.54 6.22
C HIS A 216 -9.61 13.10 4.79
N THR A 217 -9.90 13.96 3.82
CA THR A 217 -9.48 13.78 2.43
C THR A 217 -7.96 13.70 2.30
N LEU A 218 -7.21 14.59 2.97
CA LEU A 218 -5.75 14.53 2.92
C LEU A 218 -5.19 13.24 3.53
N LYS A 219 -5.77 12.78 4.66
CA LYS A 219 -5.41 11.50 5.28
C LYS A 219 -5.66 10.34 4.32
N ALA A 220 -6.82 10.30 3.64
CA ALA A 220 -7.14 9.26 2.67
C ALA A 220 -6.12 9.23 1.51
N LYS A 221 -5.74 10.40 0.99
CA LYS A 221 -4.70 10.53 -0.05
C LYS A 221 -3.36 9.99 0.43
N VAL A 222 -2.95 10.30 1.66
CA VAL A 222 -1.72 9.73 2.27
C VAL A 222 -1.85 8.21 2.42
N SER A 223 -2.99 7.68 2.85
CA SER A 223 -3.22 6.23 2.92
C SER A 223 -3.08 5.54 1.56
N ALA A 224 -3.65 6.12 0.50
CA ALA A 224 -3.53 5.58 -0.85
C ALA A 224 -2.07 5.52 -1.29
N ILE A 225 -1.33 6.62 -1.11
CA ILE A 225 0.12 6.67 -1.41
C ILE A 225 0.86 5.61 -0.60
N SER A 226 0.57 5.47 0.70
CA SER A 226 1.22 4.48 1.57
C SER A 226 1.11 3.05 1.06
N GLY A 227 -0.03 2.67 0.48
CA GLY A 227 -0.23 1.34 -0.11
C GLY A 227 0.53 1.19 -1.43
N LEU A 228 0.50 2.22 -2.29
CA LEU A 228 1.19 2.21 -3.58
C LEU A 228 2.71 2.11 -3.44
N LEU A 229 3.30 2.72 -2.40
CA LEU A 229 4.75 2.69 -2.15
C LEU A 229 5.27 1.29 -1.75
N LYS A 230 4.41 0.32 -1.50
CA LYS A 230 4.85 -1.06 -1.30
C LYS A 230 5.44 -1.65 -2.59
N GLU A 231 5.03 -1.15 -3.75
CA GLU A 231 5.58 -1.56 -5.04
C GLU A 231 6.92 -0.83 -5.33
N PRO A 232 8.02 -1.57 -5.57
CA PRO A 232 9.34 -0.95 -5.75
C PRO A 232 9.42 0.10 -6.86
N VAL A 233 8.80 -0.13 -8.03
CA VAL A 233 8.87 0.83 -9.16
C VAL A 233 8.21 2.16 -8.79
N ILE A 234 7.10 2.11 -8.04
CA ILE A 234 6.37 3.28 -7.58
C ILE A 234 7.19 4.01 -6.51
N ARG A 235 7.72 3.26 -5.54
CA ARG A 235 8.49 3.80 -4.42
C ARG A 235 9.76 4.53 -4.87
N GLN A 236 10.54 3.92 -5.76
CA GLN A 236 11.76 4.52 -6.29
C GLN A 236 11.46 5.81 -7.06
N ASP A 237 10.39 5.80 -7.85
CA ASP A 237 9.98 6.97 -8.59
C ASP A 237 9.47 8.10 -7.67
N PHE A 238 8.72 7.74 -6.63
CA PHE A 238 8.27 8.66 -5.59
C PHE A 238 9.44 9.34 -4.88
N LEU A 239 10.46 8.58 -4.46
CA LEU A 239 11.67 9.12 -3.84
C LEU A 239 12.40 10.08 -4.79
N ARG A 240 12.59 9.68 -6.06
CA ARG A 240 13.28 10.49 -7.07
C ARG A 240 12.58 11.82 -7.39
N LYS A 241 11.25 11.87 -7.28
CA LYS A 241 10.43 13.06 -7.57
C LYS A 241 10.17 13.96 -6.36
N GLY A 242 10.89 13.73 -5.26
CA GLY A 242 10.80 14.55 -4.06
C GLY A 242 9.56 14.26 -3.22
N GLY A 243 9.15 12.99 -3.18
CA GLY A 243 8.00 12.54 -2.40
C GLY A 243 8.18 12.71 -0.89
N MET A 244 9.42 12.59 -0.38
CA MET A 244 9.70 12.81 1.05
C MET A 244 9.54 14.28 1.44
N GLU A 245 9.98 15.21 0.59
CA GLU A 245 9.78 16.64 0.79
C GLU A 245 8.28 16.98 0.76
N MET A 246 7.51 16.32 -0.11
CA MET A 246 6.06 16.45 -0.15
C MET A 246 5.41 15.95 1.16
N LEU A 247 5.82 14.80 1.68
CA LEU A 247 5.31 14.26 2.95
C LEU A 247 5.65 15.16 4.14
N LEU A 248 6.88 15.67 4.21
CA LEU A 248 7.27 16.60 5.27
C LEU A 248 6.49 17.92 5.16
N ALA A 249 6.21 18.40 3.94
CA ALA A 249 5.33 19.55 3.72
C ALA A 249 3.89 19.28 4.19
N ILE A 250 3.37 18.06 4.01
CA ILE A 250 2.06 17.65 4.55
C ILE A 250 2.10 17.70 6.08
N PHE A 251 3.13 17.12 6.70
CA PHE A 251 3.29 17.08 8.16
C PHE A 251 3.30 18.49 8.78
N LEU A 252 3.93 19.44 8.09
CA LEU A 252 4.08 20.83 8.53
C LEU A 252 2.86 21.72 8.27
N LYS A 253 1.76 21.21 7.68
CA LYS A 253 0.50 21.98 7.60
C LYS A 253 0.10 22.44 8.99
N LYS A 254 -0.53 23.61 9.12
CA LYS A 254 -0.97 24.17 10.42
C LYS A 254 -2.38 23.70 10.77
N GLY A 255 -2.68 23.63 12.06
CA GLY A 255 -4.00 23.26 12.59
C GLY A 255 -3.98 21.93 13.34
N VAL A 256 -4.78 21.83 14.40
CA VAL A 256 -4.88 20.62 15.25
C VAL A 256 -5.62 19.50 14.53
N ASP A 257 -6.58 19.82 13.66
CA ASP A 257 -7.35 18.83 12.90
C ASP A 257 -6.47 18.01 11.94
N PHE A 258 -5.27 18.51 11.61
CA PHE A 258 -4.27 17.81 10.80
C PHE A 258 -3.45 16.78 11.58
N ASP A 259 -3.64 16.61 12.89
CA ASP A 259 -2.91 15.60 13.67
C ASP A 259 -3.15 14.18 13.15
N ILE A 260 -4.37 13.88 12.68
CA ILE A 260 -4.69 12.60 12.04
C ILE A 260 -3.88 12.37 10.75
N VAL A 261 -3.53 13.46 10.05
CA VAL A 261 -2.73 13.43 8.83
C VAL A 261 -1.26 13.29 9.19
N ARG A 262 -0.77 14.05 10.17
CA ARG A 262 0.61 13.96 10.66
C ARG A 262 0.95 12.55 11.12
N LYS A 263 0.08 11.96 11.95
CA LYS A 263 0.22 10.57 12.37
C LYS A 263 0.28 9.64 11.16
N LYS A 264 -0.62 9.81 10.18
CA LYS A 264 -0.64 8.96 8.99
C LYS A 264 0.59 9.12 8.10
N VAL A 265 1.19 10.31 8.02
CA VAL A 265 2.47 10.53 7.34
C VAL A 265 3.59 9.76 8.03
N LEU A 266 3.68 9.83 9.36
CA LEU A 266 4.73 9.09 10.09
C LEU A 266 4.53 7.57 9.99
N GLU A 267 3.29 7.08 10.04
CA GLU A 267 2.95 5.68 9.76
C GLU A 267 3.40 5.26 8.35
N LEU A 268 3.06 6.05 7.32
CA LEU A 268 3.50 5.78 5.95
C LEU A 268 5.02 5.63 5.85
N VAL A 269 5.75 6.57 6.46
CA VAL A 269 7.21 6.56 6.41
C VAL A 269 7.79 5.36 7.17
N ASN A 270 7.24 5.04 8.35
CA ASN A 270 7.63 3.86 9.11
C ASN A 270 7.43 2.59 8.27
N ASP A 271 6.21 2.40 7.75
CA ASP A 271 5.81 1.17 7.06
C ASP A 271 6.60 0.93 5.77
N ASN A 272 7.05 1.99 5.08
CA ASN A 272 7.70 1.86 3.79
C ASN A 272 9.23 1.98 3.84
N PHE A 273 9.80 2.61 4.87
CA PHE A 273 11.25 2.92 4.88
C PHE A 273 11.98 2.57 6.18
N LEU A 274 11.31 2.50 7.34
CA LEU A 274 12.00 2.35 8.63
C LEU A 274 11.74 1.00 9.34
N ASP A 275 10.60 0.35 9.09
CA ASP A 275 10.15 -0.84 9.82
C ASP A 275 10.09 -2.08 8.92
N GLU A 276 11.13 -2.92 9.00
CA GLU A 276 11.24 -4.14 8.19
C GLU A 276 10.09 -5.12 8.46
N GLY A 277 9.58 -5.18 9.70
CA GLY A 277 8.45 -6.04 10.06
C GLY A 277 7.16 -5.65 9.36
N MET A 278 7.05 -4.40 8.93
CA MET A 278 5.93 -3.88 8.12
C MET A 278 6.20 -3.96 6.62
N GLY A 279 7.33 -4.55 6.20
CA GLY A 279 7.74 -4.66 4.80
C GLY A 279 8.42 -3.40 4.25
N ALA A 280 9.11 -2.63 5.11
CA ALA A 280 9.88 -1.48 4.66
C ALA A 280 11.09 -1.88 3.82
N ALA A 281 11.35 -1.10 2.77
CA ALA A 281 12.60 -1.20 2.01
C ALA A 281 13.69 -0.38 2.71
N LEU A 282 14.43 -1.05 3.59
CA LEU A 282 15.51 -0.43 4.35
C LEU A 282 16.57 0.17 3.42
N ARG A 283 17.24 1.23 3.87
CA ARG A 283 18.31 1.95 3.16
C ARG A 283 17.89 2.67 1.87
N GLU A 284 16.62 2.63 1.48
CA GLU A 284 16.12 3.50 0.40
C GLU A 284 15.91 4.94 0.89
N TRP A 285 15.54 5.13 2.15
CA TRP A 285 15.44 6.41 2.84
C TRP A 285 15.48 6.17 4.36
N PRO A 286 16.08 7.06 5.17
CA PRO A 286 16.76 8.29 4.78
C PRO A 286 18.15 8.11 4.13
N LYS A 287 18.61 9.15 3.42
CA LYS A 287 19.84 9.18 2.62
C LYS A 287 20.80 10.33 2.91
N MET A 288 20.50 11.26 3.82
CA MET A 288 21.37 12.42 4.08
C MET A 288 21.57 12.59 5.58
N PRO A 289 22.76 12.89 6.10
CA PRO A 289 22.95 13.11 7.54
C PRO A 289 22.02 14.20 8.08
N VAL A 290 21.84 14.20 9.41
CA VAL A 290 21.02 15.22 10.08
C VAL A 290 21.59 16.61 9.79
N ASN A 291 20.72 17.51 9.33
CA ASN A 291 21.08 18.87 9.01
C ASN A 291 21.18 19.73 10.28
N GLU A 292 21.98 20.79 10.21
CA GLU A 292 22.01 21.79 11.28
C GLU A 292 20.64 22.45 11.48
N VAL A 293 20.28 22.70 12.75
CA VAL A 293 19.02 23.35 13.13
C VAL A 293 18.78 24.67 12.38
N LYS A 294 19.84 25.48 12.18
CA LYS A 294 19.75 26.75 11.45
C LYS A 294 19.30 26.53 10.00
N ARG A 295 19.83 25.50 9.34
CA ARG A 295 19.45 25.12 7.97
C ARG A 295 17.99 24.68 7.90
N CYS A 296 17.54 23.85 8.85
CA CYS A 296 16.15 23.37 8.88
C CYS A 296 15.11 24.46 9.21
N ARG A 297 15.52 25.60 9.76
CA ARG A 297 14.67 26.78 9.95
C ARG A 297 14.60 27.67 8.70
N THR A 298 15.54 27.54 7.77
CA THR A 298 15.61 28.38 6.58
C THR A 298 14.58 27.93 5.54
N LYS A 299 13.75 28.88 5.09
CA LYS A 299 12.80 28.65 3.99
C LYS A 299 13.56 28.16 2.74
N GLY A 300 13.13 27.05 2.17
CA GLY A 300 13.78 26.38 1.04
C GLY A 300 14.56 25.10 1.43
N HIS A 301 15.10 25.04 2.65
CA HIS A 301 15.84 23.87 3.15
C HIS A 301 15.06 23.06 4.20
N MET A 302 13.99 23.62 4.74
CA MET A 302 13.21 23.03 5.83
C MET A 302 12.59 21.65 5.53
N LEU A 303 12.49 21.28 4.25
CA LEU A 303 11.90 20.02 3.77
C LEU A 303 12.95 18.97 3.40
N GLU A 304 14.25 19.29 3.49
CA GLU A 304 15.32 18.36 3.18
C GLU A 304 15.29 17.13 4.09
N ASP A 305 15.81 16.01 3.58
CA ASP A 305 15.91 14.72 4.29
C ASP A 305 16.48 14.87 5.72
N GLY A 306 17.63 15.54 5.88
CA GLY A 306 18.26 15.75 7.18
C GLY A 306 17.47 16.63 8.16
N CYS A 307 16.31 17.19 7.77
CA CYS A 307 15.49 18.05 8.61
C CYS A 307 14.29 17.34 9.26
N TRP A 308 14.02 16.07 8.93
CA TRP A 308 12.88 15.34 9.46
C TRP A 308 12.87 15.28 10.99
N GLU A 309 13.99 14.94 11.63
CA GLU A 309 14.13 14.87 13.09
C GLU A 309 13.87 16.22 13.75
N TYR A 310 14.37 17.29 13.16
CA TYR A 310 14.18 18.63 13.68
C TYR A 310 12.69 19.02 13.61
N GLN A 311 12.03 18.81 12.47
CA GLN A 311 10.63 19.21 12.30
C GLN A 311 9.69 18.38 13.17
N VAL A 312 9.84 17.05 13.19
CA VAL A 312 8.99 16.17 13.99
C VAL A 312 9.28 16.34 15.49
N GLY A 313 10.54 16.51 15.87
CA GLY A 313 10.92 16.81 17.25
C GLY A 313 10.41 18.16 17.75
N ALA A 314 10.46 19.20 16.91
CA ALA A 314 9.87 20.51 17.23
C ALA A 314 8.36 20.40 17.45
N PHE A 315 7.66 19.66 16.59
CA PHE A 315 6.23 19.39 16.77
C PHE A 315 5.93 18.68 18.10
N PHE A 316 6.69 17.64 18.46
CA PHE A 316 6.53 16.96 19.75
C PHE A 316 6.77 17.90 20.95
N ASN A 317 7.77 18.77 20.87
CA ASN A 317 8.03 19.75 21.94
C ASN A 317 6.85 20.72 22.13
N GLU A 318 6.12 21.07 21.06
CA GLU A 318 4.90 21.87 21.10
C GLU A 318 3.66 21.05 21.54
N ARG A 319 3.68 19.73 21.32
CA ARG A 319 2.59 18.78 21.52
C ARG A 319 3.09 17.55 22.28
N GLN A 320 3.44 17.72 23.55
CA GLN A 320 4.07 16.68 24.39
C GLN A 320 3.21 15.41 24.59
N THR A 321 1.93 15.44 24.22
CA THR A 321 1.03 14.28 24.24
C THR A 321 1.14 13.40 22.99
N ALA A 322 1.86 13.85 21.95
CA ALA A 322 2.03 13.13 20.69
C ALA A 322 3.20 12.13 20.75
N PHE A 323 3.13 11.12 21.63
CA PHE A 323 4.19 10.13 21.82
C PHE A 323 4.63 9.43 20.53
N TRP A 324 3.70 9.20 19.61
CA TRP A 324 3.96 8.64 18.28
C TRP A 324 4.99 9.45 17.46
N ALA A 325 5.07 10.78 17.67
CA ALA A 325 6.07 11.61 17.01
C ALA A 325 7.46 11.42 17.64
N GLN A 326 7.54 11.24 18.96
CA GLN A 326 8.78 10.95 19.66
C GLN A 326 9.33 9.57 19.27
N GLU A 327 8.47 8.54 19.24
CA GLU A 327 8.83 7.19 18.80
C GLU A 327 9.38 7.18 17.38
N PHE A 328 8.73 7.93 16.46
CA PHE A 328 9.21 8.08 15.10
C PHE A 328 10.61 8.71 15.05
N VAL A 329 10.84 9.79 15.79
CA VAL A 329 12.17 10.43 15.84
C VAL A 329 13.23 9.47 16.37
N GLN A 330 12.89 8.63 17.36
CA GLN A 330 13.82 7.63 17.87
C GLN A 330 14.16 6.59 16.79
N LYS A 331 13.15 5.99 16.14
CA LYS A 331 13.35 5.04 15.04
C LYS A 331 14.21 5.64 13.92
N LEU A 332 13.96 6.89 13.55
CA LEU A 332 14.73 7.57 12.51
C LEU A 332 16.20 7.76 12.90
N LYS A 333 16.48 8.15 14.15
CA LYS A 333 17.84 8.25 14.68
C LYS A 333 18.56 6.91 14.68
N ASP A 334 17.87 5.85 15.12
CA ASP A 334 18.42 4.49 15.17
C ASP A 334 18.82 4.04 13.75
N ARG A 335 17.95 4.25 12.76
CA ARG A 335 18.27 3.91 11.36
C ARG A 335 19.45 4.68 10.80
N ARG A 336 19.57 5.98 11.10
CA ARG A 336 20.75 6.77 10.68
C ARG A 336 22.03 6.30 11.35
N ALA A 337 21.98 5.95 12.63
CA ALA A 337 23.13 5.43 13.35
C ALA A 337 23.58 4.07 12.78
N GLU A 338 22.64 3.19 12.43
CA GLU A 338 22.90 1.90 11.81
C GLU A 338 23.50 2.01 10.40
N TRP A 339 23.07 2.99 9.61
CA TRP A 339 23.45 3.10 8.20
C TRP A 339 24.66 4.03 7.97
N GLY A 340 25.11 4.74 9.02
CA GLY A 340 26.15 5.76 8.94
C GLY A 340 25.68 7.03 8.23
N ASP A 341 26.56 8.04 8.13
CA ASP A 341 26.32 9.24 7.31
C ASP A 341 26.36 8.88 5.82
N SER A 342 25.38 8.13 5.34
CA SER A 342 25.38 7.65 3.97
C SER A 342 25.03 8.81 3.03
N ILE A 343 26.01 9.46 2.42
CA ILE A 343 25.88 10.01 1.06
C ILE A 343 26.35 8.94 0.02
N GLN A 344 26.69 7.72 0.49
CA GLN A 344 27.99 7.08 0.21
C GLN A 344 29.14 8.01 0.64
N ASP A 345 30.35 7.50 0.65
CA ASP A 345 31.57 8.27 0.84
C ASP A 345 31.48 9.69 0.24
N ARG A 346 31.84 10.72 1.02
CA ARG A 346 32.11 12.06 0.51
C ARG A 346 33.17 11.93 -0.59
N GLU A 347 32.79 11.80 -1.85
CA GLU A 347 33.71 11.73 -2.99
C GLU A 347 34.89 10.76 -2.76
N LEU A 348 34.69 9.45 -2.92
CA LEU A 348 35.81 8.52 -3.15
C LEU A 348 35.72 7.91 -4.54
#